data_AF-M5RJ05-F1
#
_entry.id   AF-M5RJ05-F1
#
_cell.length_a   1.000
_cell.length_b   1.000
_cell.length_c   1.000
_cell.angle_alpha   90.00
_cell.angle_beta   90.00
_cell.angle_gamma   90.00
#
_symmetry.space_group_name_H-M   'P 1'
#
loop_
_entity.id
_entity.type
_entity.pdbx_description
1 polymer ?
#
loop_
_entity_poly.entity_id
_entity_poly.type
_entity_poly.pdbx_seq_one_letter_code
_entity_poly.pdbx_strand_id
1 'polypeptide(L)'
;MRQLLIDYCLILLAGILYAVALKYFVLPSKVILTGTEGIATALSYYFESYWLFIGFYLLFQSVLLIFAFARVSRVFAQRSLVVVGTVVVGLAVLPELQFAQPEPQNERIILVLFGGLLAGVAKALAFTRRGSTGDEDILGAYFAVKYLKPVGSIAIVAAIGSTTFGLVMDLIKNGQFESVVNTLMYTCIYIFASAETLNNLYRKFKITMLAIITRRQEDVGTAITTTSAHRTYTTHQ
;
A
#
# COMPACT_ATOMS: atom_id res chain seq x y z
N MET A 1 22.01 -13.69 -12.77
CA MET A 1 22.55 -12.38 -12.32
C MET A 1 21.78 -11.19 -12.91
N ARG A 2 21.61 -11.08 -14.24
CA ARG A 2 20.88 -9.96 -14.89
C ARG A 2 19.45 -9.73 -14.38
N GLN A 3 18.67 -10.79 -14.17
CA GLN A 3 17.30 -10.68 -13.66
C GLN A 3 17.23 -10.18 -12.20
N LEU A 4 18.19 -10.59 -11.35
CA LEU A 4 18.27 -10.12 -9.97
C LEU A 4 18.60 -8.62 -9.92
N LEU A 5 19.53 -8.16 -10.74
CA LEU A 5 19.86 -6.73 -10.84
C LEU A 5 18.65 -5.90 -11.28
N ILE A 6 17.89 -6.38 -12.27
CA ILE A 6 16.66 -5.72 -12.72
C ILE A 6 15.62 -5.68 -11.60
N ASP A 7 15.42 -6.79 -10.88
CA ASP A 7 14.50 -6.85 -9.74
C ASP A 7 14.85 -5.79 -8.69
N TYR A 8 16.11 -5.72 -8.25
CA TYR A 8 16.55 -4.77 -7.22
C TYR A 8 16.51 -3.32 -7.72
N CYS A 9 16.84 -3.05 -8.98
CA CYS A 9 16.71 -1.72 -9.57
C CYS A 9 15.25 -1.24 -9.53
N LEU A 10 14.29 -2.10 -9.84
CA LEU A 10 12.86 -1.77 -9.80
C LEU A 10 12.35 -1.62 -8.36
N ILE A 11 12.87 -2.40 -7.41
CA ILE A 11 12.57 -2.27 -5.98
C ILE A 11 13.07 -0.91 -5.44
N LEU A 12 14.29 -0.51 -5.80
CA LEU A 12 14.82 0.81 -5.45
C LEU A 12 13.99 1.93 -6.07
N LEU A 13 13.63 1.79 -7.36
CA LEU A 13 12.75 2.75 -8.04
C LEU A 13 11.39 2.87 -7.35
N ALA A 14 10.80 1.75 -6.90
CA ALA A 14 9.56 1.75 -6.13
C ALA A 14 9.71 2.55 -4.83
N GLY A 15 10.80 2.34 -4.08
CA GLY A 15 11.08 3.09 -2.85
C GLY A 15 11.27 4.59 -3.09
N ILE A 16 12.01 4.97 -4.14
CA ILE A 16 12.20 6.38 -4.51
C ILE A 16 10.86 7.02 -4.89
N LEU A 17 10.07 6.37 -5.74
CA LEU A 17 8.75 6.87 -6.15
C LEU A 17 7.82 7.03 -4.94
N TYR A 18 7.81 6.09 -4.01
CA TYR A 18 7.01 6.20 -2.78
C TYR A 18 7.49 7.35 -1.89
N ALA A 19 8.81 7.52 -1.72
CA ALA A 19 9.37 8.63 -0.96
C ALA A 19 9.00 9.99 -1.56
N VAL A 20 9.07 10.12 -2.88
CA VAL A 20 8.65 11.32 -3.63
C VAL A 20 7.15 11.58 -3.44
N ALA A 21 6.31 10.54 -3.56
CA ALA A 21 4.88 10.64 -3.32
C ALA A 21 4.60 11.16 -1.90
N LEU A 22 5.21 10.55 -0.89
CA LEU A 22 5.03 10.94 0.50
C LEU A 22 5.51 12.37 0.78
N LYS A 23 6.76 12.67 0.43
CA LYS A 23 7.42 13.93 0.79
C LYS A 23 6.78 15.16 0.14
N TYR A 24 6.50 15.08 -1.15
CA TYR A 24 6.09 16.25 -1.91
C TYR A 24 4.59 16.37 -2.10
N PHE A 25 3.82 15.28 -1.99
CA PHE A 25 2.39 15.32 -2.28
C PHE A 25 1.55 14.97 -1.06
N VAL A 26 1.81 13.83 -0.41
CA VAL A 26 0.95 13.33 0.68
C VAL A 26 1.10 14.16 1.95
N LEU A 27 2.32 14.32 2.46
CA LEU A 27 2.56 15.05 3.72
C LEU A 27 2.16 16.54 3.62
N PRO A 28 2.47 17.28 2.54
CA PRO A 28 2.00 18.65 2.40
C PRO A 28 0.48 18.76 2.31
N SER A 29 -0.20 17.78 1.71
CA SER A 29 -1.67 17.76 1.60
C SER A 29 -2.39 17.47 2.92
N LYS A 30 -1.68 17.17 4.01
CA LYS A 30 -2.24 16.86 5.35
C LYS A 30 -3.34 15.79 5.32
N VAL A 31 -3.27 14.82 4.42
CA VAL A 31 -4.15 13.66 4.44
C VAL A 31 -3.62 12.60 5.39
N ILE A 32 -4.51 11.80 5.95
CA ILE A 32 -4.15 10.69 6.84
C ILE A 32 -3.87 9.47 5.95
N LEU A 33 -2.70 8.86 6.11
CA LEU A 33 -2.37 7.59 5.44
C LEU A 33 -3.14 6.42 6.07
N THR A 34 -3.06 5.24 5.48
CA THR A 34 -3.63 4.02 6.05
C THR A 34 -2.66 3.37 7.04
N GLY A 35 -3.15 2.41 7.83
CA GLY A 35 -2.30 1.58 8.68
C GLY A 35 -1.47 2.34 9.72
N THR A 36 -0.26 1.84 9.95
CA THR A 36 0.72 2.42 10.86
C THR A 36 1.29 3.74 10.33
N GLU A 37 1.36 3.93 9.01
CA GLU A 37 1.74 5.21 8.40
C GLU A 37 0.72 6.29 8.72
N GLY A 38 -0.57 5.94 8.76
CA GLY A 38 -1.64 6.81 9.19
C GLY A 38 -1.50 7.29 10.63
N ILE A 39 -1.14 6.39 11.55
CA ILE A 39 -0.84 6.75 12.95
C ILE A 39 0.37 7.70 13.02
N ALA A 40 1.43 7.40 12.27
CA ALA A 40 2.63 8.25 12.22
C ALA A 40 2.30 9.66 11.68
N THR A 41 1.50 9.76 10.61
CA THR A 41 1.07 11.07 10.09
C THR A 41 0.17 11.83 11.04
N ALA A 42 -0.80 11.17 11.67
CA ALA A 42 -1.67 11.80 12.66
C ALA A 42 -0.86 12.44 13.81
N LEU A 43 0.12 11.71 14.34
CA LEU A 43 1.02 12.23 15.39
C LEU A 43 1.89 13.37 14.86
N SER A 44 2.46 13.23 13.66
CA SER A 44 3.28 14.27 13.04
C SER A 44 2.51 15.58 12.82
N TYR A 45 1.26 15.50 12.35
CA TYR A 45 0.42 16.67 12.14
C TYR A 45 -0.01 17.29 13.47
N TYR A 46 -0.25 16.48 14.49
CA TYR A 46 -0.59 16.98 15.82
C TYR A 46 0.56 17.78 16.43
N PHE A 47 1.77 17.21 16.45
CA PHE A 47 2.98 17.82 17.02
C PHE A 47 3.74 18.75 16.06
N GLU A 48 3.25 18.95 14.83
CA GLU A 48 3.86 19.78 13.79
C GLU A 48 5.32 19.45 13.49
N SER A 49 5.67 18.17 13.57
CA SER A 49 7.06 17.71 13.43
C SER A 49 7.22 16.68 12.34
N TYR A 50 7.92 17.08 11.27
CA TYR A 50 8.29 16.19 10.16
C TYR A 50 9.23 15.06 10.61
N TRP A 51 10.20 15.37 11.48
CA TRP A 51 11.13 14.37 12.01
C TRP A 51 10.43 13.31 12.86
N LEU A 52 9.34 13.70 13.55
CA LEU A 52 8.50 12.78 14.29
C LEU A 52 7.78 11.78 13.37
N PHE A 53 7.35 12.21 12.18
CA PHE A 53 6.84 11.28 11.16
C PHE A 53 7.90 10.24 10.79
N ILE A 54 9.11 10.66 10.42
CA ILE A 54 10.19 9.75 10.02
C ILE A 54 10.52 8.77 11.15
N GLY A 55 10.59 9.25 12.39
CA GLY A 55 10.85 8.42 13.57
C GLY A 55 9.80 7.33 13.79
N PHE A 56 8.52 7.69 13.79
CA PHE A 56 7.42 6.73 13.95
C PHE A 56 7.30 5.79 12.74
N TYR A 57 7.49 6.31 11.52
CA TYR A 57 7.52 5.52 10.30
C TYR A 57 8.57 4.42 10.41
N LEU A 58 9.82 4.78 10.74
CA LEU A 58 10.90 3.82 10.89
C LEU A 58 10.61 2.79 12.00
N LEU A 59 10.07 3.23 13.13
CA LEU A 59 9.73 2.35 14.25
C LEU A 59 8.69 1.30 13.84
N PHE A 60 7.55 1.74 13.29
CA PHE A 60 6.46 0.84 12.91
C PHE A 60 6.88 -0.11 11.78
N GLN A 61 7.57 0.40 10.76
CA GLN A 61 8.03 -0.43 9.66
C GLN A 61 9.09 -1.45 10.12
N SER A 62 9.96 -1.10 11.07
CA SER A 62 10.92 -2.06 11.64
C SER A 62 10.21 -3.24 12.31
N VAL A 63 9.15 -2.97 13.10
CA VAL A 63 8.34 -4.01 13.74
C VAL A 63 7.67 -4.90 12.71
N LEU A 64 7.07 -4.32 11.67
CA LEU A 64 6.41 -5.07 10.60
C LEU A 64 7.39 -5.89 9.76
N LEU A 65 8.60 -5.37 9.51
CA LEU A 65 9.64 -6.11 8.80
C LEU A 65 10.14 -7.30 9.62
N ILE A 66 10.35 -7.15 10.93
CA ILE A 66 10.66 -8.28 11.83
C ILE A 66 9.57 -9.34 11.74
N PHE A 67 8.30 -8.92 11.78
CA PHE A 67 7.17 -9.83 11.59
C PHE A 67 7.20 -10.52 10.21
N ALA A 68 7.52 -9.79 9.14
CA ALA A 68 7.63 -10.34 7.79
C ALA A 68 8.72 -11.42 7.68
N PHE A 69 9.88 -11.20 8.32
CA PHE A 69 10.97 -12.19 8.39
C PHE A 69 10.55 -13.46 9.11
N ALA A 70 9.72 -13.33 10.17
CA ALA A 70 9.26 -14.46 10.97
C ALA A 70 8.08 -15.23 10.34
N ARG A 71 7.17 -14.55 9.63
CA ARG A 71 5.84 -15.10 9.30
C ARG A 71 5.46 -15.09 7.81
N VAL A 72 6.18 -14.39 6.93
CA VAL A 72 5.81 -14.28 5.50
C VAL A 72 6.77 -15.06 4.62
N SER A 73 7.93 -14.49 4.27
CA SER A 73 9.02 -15.21 3.61
C SER A 73 10.28 -14.35 3.66
N ARG A 74 11.46 -14.98 3.73
CA ARG A 74 12.75 -14.26 3.76
C ARG A 74 12.95 -13.38 2.52
N VAL A 75 12.56 -13.87 1.34
CA VAL A 75 12.70 -13.12 0.09
C VAL A 75 11.81 -11.87 0.10
N PHE A 76 10.55 -12.00 0.55
CA PHE A 76 9.65 -10.84 0.67
C PHE A 76 10.18 -9.83 1.68
N ALA A 77 10.57 -10.30 2.87
CA ALA A 77 11.07 -9.42 3.93
C ALA A 77 12.34 -8.66 3.53
N GLN A 78 13.30 -9.32 2.86
CA GLN A 78 14.52 -8.66 2.36
C GLN A 78 14.22 -7.61 1.29
N ARG A 79 13.31 -7.92 0.35
CA ARG A 79 12.93 -6.98 -0.71
C ARG A 79 12.17 -5.78 -0.13
N SER A 80 11.24 -6.00 0.78
CA SER A 80 10.52 -4.95 1.49
C SER A 80 11.44 -4.10 2.37
N LEU A 81 12.45 -4.70 3.01
CA LEU A 81 13.48 -3.97 3.75
C LEU A 81 14.22 -2.97 2.86
N VAL A 82 14.55 -3.36 1.62
CA VAL A 82 15.19 -2.45 0.65
C VAL A 82 14.24 -1.31 0.25
N VAL A 83 12.96 -1.60 -0.01
CA VAL A 83 11.97 -0.54 -0.32
C VAL A 83 11.85 0.43 0.85
N VAL A 84 11.53 -0.07 2.05
CA VAL A 84 11.35 0.75 3.26
C VAL A 84 12.62 1.54 3.59
N GLY A 85 13.79 0.92 3.51
CA GLY A 85 15.06 1.60 3.72
C GLY A 85 15.29 2.73 2.70
N THR A 86 14.94 2.50 1.44
CA THR A 86 14.99 3.53 0.39
C THR A 86 14.01 4.66 0.67
N VAL A 87 12.81 4.35 1.18
CA VAL A 87 11.82 5.36 1.56
C VAL A 87 12.33 6.22 2.71
N VAL A 88 12.85 5.61 3.78
CA VAL A 88 13.38 6.33 4.95
C VAL A 88 14.55 7.23 4.57
N VAL A 89 15.52 6.70 3.79
CA VAL A 89 16.64 7.49 3.28
C VAL A 89 16.15 8.59 2.36
N GLY A 90 15.19 8.30 1.48
CA GLY A 90 14.59 9.27 0.58
C GLY A 90 13.92 10.42 1.33
N LEU A 91 13.11 10.12 2.36
CA LEU A 91 12.47 11.14 3.19
C LEU A 91 13.51 12.05 3.86
N ALA A 92 14.61 11.49 4.36
CA ALA A 92 15.67 12.26 5.01
C ALA A 92 16.55 13.07 4.04
N VAL A 93 16.86 12.56 2.85
CA VAL A 93 17.88 13.11 1.94
C VAL A 93 17.28 13.95 0.80
N LEU A 94 16.06 13.66 0.35
CA LEU A 94 15.43 14.43 -0.74
C LEU A 94 15.38 15.92 -0.37
N PRO A 95 15.64 16.84 -1.32
CA PRO A 95 15.61 18.27 -1.03
C PRO A 95 14.20 18.75 -0.64
N GLU A 96 14.11 19.90 0.02
CA GLU A 96 12.82 20.56 0.20
C GLU A 96 12.49 21.31 -1.09
N LEU A 97 11.50 20.82 -1.83
CA LEU A 97 11.04 21.43 -3.07
C LEU A 97 9.64 22.01 -2.83
N GLN A 98 9.47 23.29 -3.14
CA GLN A 98 8.24 24.04 -2.83
C GLN A 98 7.18 24.00 -3.95
N PHE A 99 7.43 23.29 -5.06
CA PHE A 99 6.49 23.25 -6.20
C PHE A 99 5.15 22.58 -5.88
N ALA A 100 5.07 21.83 -4.77
CA ALA A 100 3.88 21.11 -4.34
C ALA A 100 3.42 21.58 -2.94
N GLN A 101 3.40 22.91 -2.73
CA GLN A 101 2.74 23.49 -1.55
C GLN A 101 1.23 23.66 -1.83
N PRO A 102 0.34 23.22 -0.90
CA PRO A 102 -1.08 23.51 -1.00
C PRO A 102 -1.33 25.00 -0.69
N GLU A 103 -2.08 25.65 -1.58
CA GLU A 103 -2.43 27.08 -1.58
C GLU A 103 -1.27 28.09 -1.41
N PRO A 104 -1.23 29.17 -2.23
CA PRO A 104 -2.13 29.52 -3.32
C PRO A 104 -1.76 28.85 -4.65
N GLN A 105 -0.66 28.09 -4.69
CA GLN A 105 -0.04 27.63 -5.94
C GLN A 105 -0.64 26.35 -6.50
N ASN A 106 -1.08 25.43 -5.64
CA ASN A 106 -1.75 24.20 -6.04
C ASN A 106 -2.97 23.95 -5.17
N GLU A 107 -4.05 23.46 -5.78
CA GLU A 107 -5.20 22.98 -5.04
C GLU A 107 -4.84 21.70 -4.27
N ARG A 108 -5.27 21.60 -3.00
CA ARG A 108 -5.04 20.43 -2.14
C ARG A 108 -5.42 19.11 -2.83
N ILE A 109 -6.47 19.11 -3.65
CA ILE A 109 -6.93 17.95 -4.41
C ILE A 109 -5.88 17.43 -5.41
N ILE A 110 -5.11 18.31 -6.03
CA ILE A 110 -4.08 17.94 -7.02
C ILE A 110 -2.98 17.15 -6.33
N LEU A 111 -2.52 17.62 -5.16
CA LEU A 111 -1.51 16.92 -4.38
C LEU A 111 -2.02 15.53 -3.97
N VAL A 112 -3.26 15.46 -3.51
CA VAL A 112 -3.89 14.20 -3.11
C VAL A 112 -3.97 13.19 -4.25
N LEU A 113 -4.36 13.63 -5.44
CA LEU A 113 -4.44 12.77 -6.62
C LEU A 113 -3.06 12.32 -7.08
N PHE A 114 -2.10 13.24 -7.29
CA PHE A 114 -0.74 12.88 -7.70
C PHE A 114 -0.04 12.00 -6.67
N GLY A 115 -0.19 12.32 -5.38
CA GLY A 115 0.31 11.50 -4.29
C GLY A 115 -0.29 10.10 -4.31
N GLY A 116 -1.61 9.98 -4.47
CA GLY A 116 -2.29 8.69 -4.56
C GLY A 116 -1.83 7.86 -5.75
N LEU A 117 -1.79 8.46 -6.95
CA LEU A 117 -1.34 7.80 -8.18
C LEU A 117 0.12 7.31 -8.05
N LEU A 118 1.05 8.17 -7.63
CA LEU A 118 2.46 7.80 -7.47
C LEU A 118 2.65 6.73 -6.40
N ALA A 119 1.96 6.85 -5.26
CA ALA A 119 1.98 5.85 -4.21
C ALA A 119 1.46 4.49 -4.72
N GLY A 120 0.37 4.49 -5.49
CA GLY A 120 -0.19 3.28 -6.09
C GLY A 120 0.75 2.62 -7.11
N VAL A 121 1.43 3.41 -7.97
CA VAL A 121 2.45 2.92 -8.90
C VAL A 121 3.62 2.29 -8.14
N ALA A 122 4.11 2.96 -7.09
CA ALA A 122 5.20 2.45 -6.26
C ALA A 122 4.83 1.13 -5.56
N LYS A 123 3.63 1.07 -4.95
CA LYS A 123 3.08 -0.15 -4.36
C LYS A 123 3.00 -1.29 -5.38
N ALA A 124 2.47 -1.02 -6.58
CA ALA A 124 2.35 -2.02 -7.65
C ALA A 124 3.70 -2.55 -8.11
N LEU A 125 4.70 -1.66 -8.26
CA LEU A 125 6.05 -2.03 -8.66
C LEU A 125 6.74 -2.90 -7.61
N ALA A 126 6.63 -2.52 -6.33
CA ALA A 126 7.16 -3.31 -5.21
C ALA A 126 6.52 -4.70 -5.16
N PHE A 127 5.19 -4.79 -5.22
CA PHE A 127 4.46 -6.07 -5.17
C PHE A 127 4.76 -6.99 -6.36
N THR A 128 4.90 -6.42 -7.56
CA THR A 128 5.26 -7.20 -8.77
C THR A 128 6.60 -7.91 -8.60
N ARG A 129 7.50 -7.35 -7.80
CA ARG A 129 8.80 -7.94 -7.46
C ARG A 129 8.80 -8.62 -6.10
N ARG A 130 7.65 -9.06 -5.58
CA ARG A 130 7.54 -9.74 -4.27
C ARG A 130 8.16 -8.93 -3.12
N GLY A 131 8.13 -7.61 -3.20
CA GLY A 131 8.39 -6.69 -2.09
C GLY A 131 7.11 -5.95 -1.72
N SER A 132 7.23 -4.98 -0.83
CA SER A 132 6.14 -4.11 -0.38
C SER A 132 6.73 -2.78 0.09
N THR A 133 5.93 -1.71 0.02
CA THR A 133 6.28 -0.41 0.61
C THR A 133 6.19 -0.41 2.14
N GLY A 134 5.76 -1.53 2.73
CA GLY A 134 5.55 -1.73 4.15
C GLY A 134 4.10 -1.51 4.57
N ASP A 135 3.88 -1.34 5.86
CA ASP A 135 2.59 -1.08 6.47
C ASP A 135 1.53 -2.19 6.29
N GLU A 136 0.28 -1.84 5.93
CA GLU A 136 -0.82 -2.81 5.81
C GLU A 136 -0.55 -3.87 4.75
N ASP A 137 0.33 -3.59 3.79
CA ASP A 137 0.72 -4.51 2.73
C ASP A 137 1.43 -5.77 3.27
N ILE A 138 2.21 -5.64 4.35
CA ILE A 138 2.92 -6.77 4.98
C ILE A 138 1.91 -7.70 5.66
N LEU A 139 0.96 -7.12 6.40
CA LEU A 139 -0.12 -7.89 7.03
C LEU A 139 -1.00 -8.51 5.95
N GLY A 140 -1.40 -7.73 4.95
CA GLY A 140 -2.14 -8.19 3.78
C GLY A 140 -1.49 -9.39 3.10
N ALA A 141 -0.18 -9.33 2.86
CA ALA A 141 0.60 -10.44 2.29
C ALA A 141 0.57 -11.69 3.19
N TYR A 142 0.75 -11.55 4.50
CA TYR A 142 0.68 -12.66 5.45
C TYR A 142 -0.68 -13.37 5.41
N PHE A 143 -1.78 -12.63 5.50
CA PHE A 143 -3.11 -13.24 5.50
C PHE A 143 -3.49 -13.82 4.14
N ALA A 144 -3.04 -13.23 3.03
CA ALA A 144 -3.22 -13.81 1.71
C ALA A 144 -2.51 -15.16 1.59
N VAL A 145 -1.31 -15.29 2.17
CA VAL A 145 -0.57 -16.57 2.19
C VAL A 145 -1.23 -17.58 3.12
N LYS A 146 -1.66 -17.16 4.31
CA LYS A 146 -2.15 -18.08 5.36
C LYS A 146 -3.62 -18.49 5.20
N TYR A 147 -4.49 -17.56 4.80
CA TYR A 147 -5.94 -17.76 4.80
C TYR A 147 -6.57 -17.69 3.41
N LEU A 148 -5.77 -17.46 2.35
CA LEU A 148 -6.25 -17.30 0.97
C LEU A 148 -7.38 -16.26 0.82
N LYS A 149 -7.45 -15.30 1.76
CA LYS A 149 -8.45 -14.22 1.75
C LYS A 149 -7.95 -13.03 0.92
N PRO A 150 -8.88 -12.23 0.35
CA PRO A 150 -8.51 -11.00 -0.35
C PRO A 150 -7.75 -10.04 0.58
N VAL A 151 -6.64 -9.51 0.07
CA VAL A 151 -5.80 -8.53 0.78
C VAL A 151 -6.59 -7.26 1.16
N GLY A 152 -7.57 -6.89 0.34
CA GLY A 152 -8.36 -5.67 0.50
C GLY A 152 -9.09 -5.56 1.85
N SER A 153 -9.55 -6.67 2.42
CA SER A 153 -10.26 -6.63 3.71
C SER A 153 -9.39 -6.13 4.86
N ILE A 154 -8.08 -6.43 4.83
CA ILE A 154 -7.15 -5.99 5.88
C ILE A 154 -6.77 -4.53 5.68
N ALA A 155 -6.55 -4.13 4.43
CA ALA A 155 -6.30 -2.73 4.08
C ALA A 155 -7.46 -1.83 4.53
N ILE A 156 -8.71 -2.28 4.39
CA ILE A 156 -9.89 -1.54 4.86
C ILE A 156 -9.88 -1.38 6.39
N VAL A 157 -9.63 -2.45 7.15
CA VAL A 157 -9.58 -2.39 8.62
C VAL A 157 -8.46 -1.45 9.08
N ALA A 158 -7.28 -1.55 8.46
CA ALA A 158 -6.15 -0.68 8.73
C ALA A 158 -6.48 0.80 8.40
N ALA A 159 -7.15 1.04 7.27
CA ALA A 159 -7.58 2.37 6.85
C ALA A 159 -8.59 2.98 7.83
N ILE A 160 -9.61 2.22 8.25
CA ILE A 160 -10.61 2.70 9.21
C ILE A 160 -9.95 3.05 10.55
N GLY A 161 -9.10 2.18 11.08
CA GLY A 161 -8.45 2.40 12.38
C GLY A 161 -7.56 3.64 12.39
N SER A 162 -6.70 3.77 11.39
CA SER A 162 -5.76 4.88 11.24
C SER A 162 -6.45 6.21 10.92
N THR A 163 -7.44 6.20 10.01
CA THR A 163 -8.23 7.39 9.68
C THR A 163 -9.01 7.86 10.89
N THR A 164 -9.69 6.95 11.61
CA THR A 164 -10.42 7.31 12.83
C THR A 164 -9.49 7.95 13.87
N PHE A 165 -8.31 7.35 14.10
CA PHE A 165 -7.32 7.91 15.01
C PHE A 165 -6.87 9.31 14.57
N GLY A 166 -6.54 9.49 13.29
CA GLY A 166 -6.10 10.79 12.77
C GLY A 166 -7.19 11.87 12.82
N LEU A 167 -8.44 11.52 12.56
CA LEU A 167 -9.56 12.45 12.67
C LEU A 167 -9.83 12.87 14.13
N VAL A 168 -9.70 11.95 15.08
CA VAL A 168 -9.78 12.29 16.52
C VAL A 168 -8.65 13.25 16.91
N MET A 169 -7.42 13.00 16.44
CA MET A 169 -6.29 13.90 16.68
C MET A 169 -6.49 15.29 16.05
N ASP A 170 -7.03 15.36 14.83
CA ASP A 170 -7.36 16.63 14.16
C ASP A 170 -8.45 17.40 14.93
N LEU A 171 -9.47 16.69 15.42
CA LEU A 171 -10.53 17.29 16.23
C LEU A 171 -10.01 17.84 17.55
N ILE A 172 -9.15 17.11 18.26
CA ILE A 172 -8.54 17.56 19.53
C ILE A 172 -7.68 18.82 19.29
N LYS A 173 -6.96 18.86 18.18
CA LYS A 173 -6.04 19.97 17.88
C LYS A 173 -6.76 21.23 17.40
N ASN A 174 -7.63 21.11 16.40
CA ASN A 174 -8.24 22.27 15.75
C ASN A 174 -9.58 22.66 16.38
N GLY A 175 -10.25 21.72 17.07
CA GLY A 175 -11.58 21.95 17.66
C GLY A 175 -12.70 22.20 16.65
N GLN A 176 -12.40 22.12 15.36
CA GLN A 176 -13.30 22.50 14.27
C GLN A 176 -13.77 21.29 13.48
N PHE A 177 -15.08 21.09 13.42
CA PHE A 177 -15.68 20.00 12.66
C PHE A 177 -15.41 20.09 11.15
N GLU A 178 -15.36 21.31 10.61
CA GLU A 178 -15.11 21.55 9.17
C GLU A 178 -13.73 21.03 8.74
N SER A 179 -12.68 21.25 9.55
CA SER A 179 -11.34 20.71 9.31
C SER A 179 -11.34 19.19 9.21
N VAL A 180 -12.04 18.53 10.14
CA VAL A 180 -12.11 17.07 10.24
C VAL A 180 -12.80 16.49 9.00
N VAL A 181 -13.94 17.08 8.59
CA VAL A 181 -14.66 16.66 7.38
C VAL A 181 -13.80 16.87 6.14
N ASN A 182 -13.11 18.01 6.03
CA ASN A 182 -12.24 18.31 4.91
C ASN A 182 -11.09 17.28 4.80
N THR A 183 -10.42 16.99 5.91
CA THR A 183 -9.35 15.98 5.97
C THR A 183 -9.87 14.58 5.65
N LEU A 184 -11.06 14.21 6.11
CA LEU A 184 -11.70 12.93 5.75
C LEU A 184 -11.95 12.83 4.24
N MET A 185 -12.53 13.87 3.62
CA MET A 185 -12.81 13.87 2.17
C MET A 185 -11.53 13.65 1.35
N TYR A 186 -10.48 14.41 1.65
CA TYR A 186 -9.20 14.27 0.96
C TYR A 186 -8.50 12.94 1.23
N THR A 187 -8.60 12.42 2.45
CA THR A 187 -8.09 11.09 2.80
C THR A 187 -8.79 9.99 2.01
N CYS A 188 -10.11 10.04 1.86
CA CYS A 188 -10.86 9.09 1.04
C CYS A 188 -10.42 9.12 -0.43
N ILE A 189 -10.22 10.32 -1.00
CA ILE A 189 -9.74 10.47 -2.38
C ILE A 189 -8.34 9.89 -2.53
N TYR A 190 -7.43 10.17 -1.58
CA TYR A 190 -6.06 9.61 -1.58
C TYR A 190 -6.09 8.08 -1.58
N ILE A 191 -6.82 7.49 -0.64
CA ILE A 191 -6.93 6.03 -0.48
C ILE A 191 -7.50 5.41 -1.76
N PHE A 192 -8.58 5.99 -2.30
CA PHE A 192 -9.19 5.52 -3.55
C PHE A 192 -8.21 5.58 -4.72
N ALA A 193 -7.56 6.73 -4.96
CA ALA A 193 -6.63 6.91 -6.06
C ALA A 193 -5.43 5.95 -5.96
N SER A 194 -4.88 5.76 -4.76
CA SER A 194 -3.78 4.82 -4.52
C SER A 194 -4.20 3.36 -4.73
N ALA A 195 -5.34 2.96 -4.17
CA ALA A 195 -5.85 1.60 -4.28
C ALA A 195 -6.23 1.24 -5.72
N GLU A 196 -6.90 2.13 -6.43
CA GLU A 196 -7.31 1.91 -7.82
C GLU A 196 -6.10 1.81 -8.75
N THR A 197 -5.10 2.68 -8.56
CA THR A 197 -3.85 2.63 -9.32
C THR A 197 -3.09 1.33 -9.05
N LEU A 198 -3.00 0.93 -7.78
CA LEU A 198 -2.39 -0.34 -7.39
C LEU A 198 -3.10 -1.51 -8.05
N ASN A 199 -4.43 -1.59 -7.95
CA ASN A 199 -5.23 -2.71 -8.46
C ASN A 199 -5.14 -2.82 -9.99
N ASN A 200 -5.12 -1.71 -10.71
CA ASN A 200 -5.03 -1.70 -12.17
C ASN A 200 -3.66 -2.15 -12.68
N LEU A 201 -2.58 -1.77 -11.99
CA LEU A 201 -1.20 -2.11 -12.37
C LEU A 201 -0.78 -3.49 -11.86
N TYR A 202 -1.22 -3.89 -10.67
CA TYR A 202 -0.87 -5.16 -10.05
C TYR A 202 -1.99 -6.21 -10.20
N ARG A 203 -1.99 -6.92 -11.33
CA ARG A 203 -2.95 -8.00 -11.61
C ARG A 203 -2.53 -9.33 -10.98
N LYS A 204 -2.73 -9.50 -9.66
CA LYS A 204 -2.40 -10.77 -8.96
C LYS A 204 -3.36 -11.92 -9.28
N PHE A 205 -4.64 -11.63 -9.48
CA PHE A 205 -5.67 -12.65 -9.69
C PHE A 205 -6.11 -12.69 -11.16
N LYS A 206 -5.29 -13.31 -12.03
CA LYS A 206 -5.83 -13.80 -13.30
C LYS A 206 -6.65 -15.06 -13.00
N ILE A 207 -7.98 -14.95 -13.08
CA ILE A 207 -8.81 -16.14 -13.31
C ILE A 207 -8.32 -16.73 -14.63
N THR A 208 -7.66 -17.87 -14.57
CA THR A 208 -7.19 -18.58 -15.75
C THR A 208 -8.28 -19.57 -16.11
N MET A 209 -8.97 -19.33 -17.23
CA MET A 209 -9.85 -20.34 -17.81
C MET A 209 -9.00 -21.42 -18.44
N LEU A 210 -9.17 -22.65 -17.96
CA LEU A 210 -8.60 -23.85 -18.56
C LEU A 210 -9.71 -24.53 -19.36
N ALA A 211 -9.64 -24.46 -20.69
CA ALA A 211 -10.55 -25.20 -21.55
C ALA A 211 -10.00 -26.63 -21.74
N ILE A 212 -10.73 -27.64 -21.27
CA ILE A 212 -10.37 -29.04 -21.45
C ILE A 212 -11.28 -29.64 -22.52
N ILE A 213 -10.70 -30.02 -23.66
CA ILE A 213 -11.41 -30.74 -24.72
C ILE A 213 -11.15 -32.23 -24.53
N THR A 214 -12.17 -32.97 -24.12
CA THR A 214 -12.08 -34.42 -23.86
C THR A 214 -13.31 -35.13 -24.36
N ARG A 215 -13.16 -36.40 -24.75
CA ARG A 215 -14.29 -37.30 -25.04
C ARG A 215 -14.87 -37.93 -23.77
N ARG A 216 -14.13 -37.91 -22.66
CA ARG A 216 -14.52 -38.48 -21.36
C ARG A 216 -14.77 -37.36 -20.35
N GLN A 217 -15.88 -36.64 -20.54
CA GLN A 217 -16.23 -35.49 -19.72
C GLN A 217 -16.48 -35.87 -18.25
N GLU A 218 -17.17 -36.99 -18.01
CA GLU A 218 -17.53 -37.45 -16.65
C GLU A 218 -16.30 -37.83 -15.80
N ASP A 219 -15.35 -38.56 -16.38
CA ASP A 219 -14.10 -38.95 -15.70
C ASP A 219 -13.28 -37.72 -15.27
N VAL A 220 -13.16 -36.74 -16.17
CA VAL A 220 -12.39 -35.51 -15.93
C VAL A 220 -13.10 -34.60 -14.93
N GLY A 221 -14.43 -34.47 -15.04
CA GLY A 221 -15.24 -33.71 -14.08
C GLY A 221 -15.13 -34.26 -12.66
N THR A 222 -15.22 -35.59 -12.52
CA THR A 222 -15.05 -36.29 -11.24
C THR A 222 -13.65 -36.05 -10.67
N ALA A 223 -12.60 -36.23 -11.48
CA ALA A 223 -11.22 -36.03 -11.06
C ALA A 223 -10.93 -34.60 -10.57
N ILE A 224 -11.47 -33.58 -11.26
CA ILE A 224 -11.33 -32.17 -10.86
C ILE A 224 -12.07 -31.91 -9.54
N THR A 225 -13.29 -32.43 -9.40
CA THR A 225 -14.10 -32.22 -8.20
C THR A 225 -13.46 -32.87 -6.97
N THR A 226 -12.91 -34.07 -7.10
CA THR A 226 -12.21 -34.77 -6.02
C THR A 226 -10.89 -34.08 -5.64
N THR A 227 -10.11 -33.63 -6.63
CA THR A 227 -8.78 -33.04 -6.39
C THR A 227 -8.85 -31.57 -5.99
N SER A 228 -9.92 -30.86 -6.36
CA SER A 228 -10.03 -29.40 -6.24
C SER A 228 -11.47 -28.97 -5.95
N ALA A 229 -12.03 -29.43 -4.84
CA ALA A 229 -13.41 -29.20 -4.42
C ALA A 229 -13.86 -27.72 -4.34
N HIS A 230 -12.94 -26.76 -4.33
CA HIS A 230 -13.20 -25.32 -4.25
C HIS A 230 -13.17 -24.61 -5.62
N ARG A 231 -13.06 -25.33 -6.73
CA ARG A 231 -13.05 -24.79 -8.10
C ARG A 231 -14.42 -24.98 -8.77
N THR A 232 -14.88 -23.96 -9.49
CA THR A 232 -16.09 -24.02 -10.32
C THR A 232 -15.71 -24.44 -11.73
N TYR A 233 -16.48 -25.36 -12.34
CA TYR A 233 -16.36 -25.73 -13.75
C TYR A 233 -17.74 -25.69 -14.43
N THR A 234 -17.76 -25.34 -15.71
CA THR A 234 -18.96 -25.39 -16.57
C THR A 234 -18.74 -26.39 -17.69
N THR A 235 -19.76 -27.15 -18.01
CA THR A 235 -19.74 -28.13 -19.11
C THR A 235 -20.52 -27.58 -20.29
N HIS A 236 -19.89 -27.47 -21.45
CA HIS A 236 -20.55 -27.11 -22.70
C HIS A 236 -20.69 -28.38 -23.55
N GLN A 237 -21.93 -28.75 -23.89
CA GLN A 237 -22.25 -29.85 -24.81
C GLN A 237 -22.16 -29.40 -26.26
#